data_AF-A0A451BUW5-F1
#
_entry.id   AF-A0A451BUW5-F1
#
_cell.length_a   1.000
_cell.length_b   1.000
_cell.length_c   1.000
_cell.angle_alpha   90.00
_cell.angle_beta   90.00
_cell.angle_gamma   90.00
#
_symmetry.space_group_name_H-M   'P 1'
#
loop_
_entity.id
_entity.type
_entity.pdbx_description
1 polymer ?
#
loop_
_entity_poly.entity_id
_entity_poly.type
_entity_poly.pdbx_seq_one_letter_code
_entity_poly.pdbx_strand_id
1 'polypeptide(L)' 'MADTAGGALGDTGRDLPPDPEYKLLLDSLGFEPAPVDVLCERTGLTVEVISSMLLTLELQGTVSSAPGRGYARMR' A
#
# COMPACT_ATOMS: atom_id res chain seq x y z
N MET A 1 10.12 38.68 16.10
CA MET A 1 11.36 38.76 15.31
C MET A 1 12.15 37.50 15.57
N ALA A 2 12.37 36.72 14.50
CA ALA A 2 13.22 35.52 14.34
C ALA A 2 12.99 34.34 15.31
N ASP A 3 12.48 33.17 14.91
CA ASP A 3 12.82 32.22 13.81
C ASP A 3 13.89 31.18 14.20
N THR A 4 13.73 29.98 13.63
CA THR A 4 14.62 28.79 13.56
C THR A 4 14.35 27.70 14.61
N ALA A 5 13.49 26.71 14.35
CA ALA A 5 13.62 25.56 13.43
C ALA A 5 14.53 24.43 13.95
N GLY A 6 14.08 23.19 13.77
CA GLY A 6 14.97 22.02 13.82
C GLY A 6 14.31 20.79 14.41
N GLY A 7 13.83 19.91 13.54
CA GLY A 7 13.04 18.72 13.86
C GLY A 7 13.71 17.69 14.76
N ALA A 8 12.87 16.94 15.45
CA ALA A 8 13.22 15.66 16.04
C ALA A 8 12.06 14.67 15.81
N LEU A 9 12.15 13.98 14.67
CA LEU A 9 11.85 12.56 14.51
C LEU A 9 10.50 12.05 15.07
N GLY A 10 9.44 12.30 14.30
CA GLY A 10 8.25 11.44 14.26
C GLY A 10 8.13 10.78 12.89
N ASP A 11 9.22 10.25 12.34
CA ASP A 11 9.20 9.37 11.16
C ASP A 11 8.75 7.96 11.56
N THR A 12 7.55 7.86 12.14
CA THR A 12 6.87 6.57 12.18
C THR A 12 6.22 6.39 10.82
N GLY A 13 7.00 5.92 9.86
CA GLY A 13 6.41 5.18 8.77
C GLY A 13 5.43 4.14 9.34
N ARG A 14 4.28 4.00 8.67
CA ARG A 14 3.55 2.73 8.54
C ARG A 14 2.69 2.24 9.72
N ASP A 15 1.94 3.10 10.39
CA ASP A 15 0.73 2.63 11.10
C ASP A 15 -0.39 2.39 10.06
N LEU A 16 -0.20 1.36 9.22
CA LEU A 16 -1.37 0.73 8.62
C LEU A 16 -2.21 0.26 9.81
N PRO A 17 -3.52 0.57 9.87
CA PRO A 17 -4.37 -0.05 10.87
C PRO A 17 -4.10 -1.56 10.83
N PRO A 18 -4.18 -2.28 11.96
CA PRO A 18 -4.05 -3.74 12.00
C PRO A 18 -5.26 -4.42 11.34
N ASP A 19 -5.74 -3.82 10.26
CA ASP A 19 -6.84 -4.24 9.45
C ASP A 19 -6.39 -5.50 8.70
N PRO A 20 -7.06 -6.63 8.96
CA PRO A 20 -6.72 -7.90 8.35
C PRO A 20 -6.81 -7.87 6.82
N GLU A 21 -7.63 -6.98 6.24
CA GLU A 21 -7.76 -6.85 4.79
C GLU A 21 -6.49 -6.27 4.17
N TYR A 22 -5.90 -5.23 4.79
CA TYR A 22 -4.63 -4.66 4.30
C TYR A 22 -3.50 -5.67 4.38
N LYS A 23 -3.45 -6.46 5.47
CA LYS A 23 -2.47 -7.55 5.59
C LYS A 23 -2.69 -8.61 4.50
N LEU A 24 -3.93 -9.04 4.31
CA LEU A 24 -4.29 -10.04 3.30
C LEU A 24 -3.94 -9.57 1.87
N LEU A 25 -4.20 -8.30 1.55
CA LEU A 25 -3.84 -7.71 0.27
C LEU A 25 -2.31 -7.68 0.07
N LEU A 26 -1.56 -7.24 1.08
CA LEU A 26 -0.10 -7.21 1.03
C LEU A 26 0.52 -8.60 0.91
N ASP A 27 -0.04 -9.59 1.59
CA ASP A 27 0.38 -10.99 1.47
C ASP A 27 0.06 -11.55 0.07
N SER A 28 -1.07 -11.14 -0.52
CA SER A 28 -1.51 -11.57 -1.87
C SER A 28 -0.67 -10.99 -3.00
N LEU A 29 -0.01 -9.86 -2.79
CA LEU A 29 0.95 -9.27 -3.74
C LEU A 29 2.26 -10.11 -3.81
N GLY A 30 2.62 -10.84 -2.77
CA GLY A 30 3.80 -11.72 -2.79
C GLY A 30 5.09 -11.02 -3.24
N PHE A 31 5.84 -11.64 -4.16
CA PHE A 31 7.13 -11.14 -4.67
C PHE A 31 7.06 -10.54 -6.09
N GLU A 32 5.97 -10.73 -6.82
CA GLU A 32 5.80 -10.27 -8.19
C GLU A 32 4.59 -9.36 -8.30
N PRO A 33 4.59 -8.37 -9.21
CA PRO A 33 3.41 -7.55 -9.39
C PRO A 33 2.20 -8.38 -9.82
N ALA A 34 1.03 -8.03 -9.30
CA ALA A 34 -0.24 -8.67 -9.62
C ALA A 34 -1.28 -7.63 -10.07
N PRO A 35 -2.08 -7.92 -11.11
CA PRO A 35 -3.18 -7.05 -11.52
C PRO A 35 -4.32 -7.09 -10.49
N VAL A 36 -5.16 -6.05 -10.50
CA VAL A 36 -6.27 -5.88 -9.54
C VAL A 36 -7.23 -7.07 -9.57
N ASP A 37 -7.56 -7.59 -10.76
CA ASP A 37 -8.46 -8.74 -10.90
C ASP A 37 -7.93 -9.99 -10.18
N VAL A 38 -6.62 -10.27 -10.30
CA VAL A 38 -5.98 -11.39 -9.61
C VAL A 38 -5.96 -11.18 -8.09
N LEU A 39 -5.79 -9.94 -7.63
CA LEU A 39 -5.89 -9.62 -6.21
C LEU A 39 -7.32 -9.80 -5.70
N CYS A 40 -8.34 -9.49 -6.50
CA CYS A 40 -9.74 -9.75 -6.16
C CYS A 40 -9.97 -11.26 -5.99
N GLU A 41 -9.50 -12.07 -6.93
CA GLU A 41 -9.63 -13.54 -6.86
C GLU A 41 -8.94 -14.14 -5.63
N ARG A 42 -7.76 -13.63 -5.27
CA ARG A 42 -6.97 -14.14 -4.13
C ARG A 42 -7.54 -13.76 -2.77
N THR A 43 -8.12 -12.56 -2.68
CA THR A 43 -8.56 -11.98 -1.40
C THR A 43 -10.07 -12.13 -1.16
N GLY A 44 -10.86 -12.33 -2.23
CA GLY A 44 -12.32 -12.30 -2.18
C GLY A 44 -12.89 -10.89 -2.00
N LEU A 45 -12.06 -9.85 -2.05
CA LEU A 45 -12.48 -8.46 -1.92
C LEU A 45 -12.93 -7.89 -3.27
N THR A 46 -13.78 -6.86 -3.23
CA THR A 46 -14.24 -6.19 -4.44
C THR A 46 -13.13 -5.33 -5.05
N VAL A 47 -13.20 -5.11 -6.36
CA VAL A 47 -12.31 -4.18 -7.07
C VAL A 47 -12.30 -2.79 -6.41
N GLU A 48 -13.45 -2.31 -5.94
CA GLU A 48 -13.58 -1.00 -5.29
C GLU A 48 -12.77 -0.93 -3.99
N VAL A 49 -12.90 -1.95 -3.13
CA VAL A 49 -12.14 -2.05 -1.87
C VAL A 49 -10.64 -2.15 -2.17
N ILE A 50 -10.24 -3.06 -3.07
CA ILE A 50 -8.83 -3.24 -3.44
C ILE A 50 -8.24 -1.96 -4.04
N SER A 51 -8.97 -1.29 -4.92
CA SER A 51 -8.49 -0.06 -5.58
C SER A 51 -8.28 1.06 -4.57
N SER A 52 -9.20 1.20 -3.61
CA SER A 52 -9.05 2.16 -2.50
C SER A 52 -7.82 1.85 -1.66
N MET A 53 -7.63 0.60 -1.27
CA MET A 53 -6.50 0.17 -0.43
C MET A 53 -5.16 0.32 -1.15
N LEU A 54 -5.08 -0.07 -2.43
CA LEU A 54 -3.87 0.07 -3.24
C LEU A 54 -3.47 1.53 -3.41
N LEU A 55 -4.43 2.43 -3.62
CA LEU A 55 -4.16 3.86 -3.70
C LEU A 55 -3.58 4.39 -2.37
N THR A 56 -4.20 4.04 -1.23
CA THR A 56 -3.67 4.41 0.08
C THR A 56 -2.26 3.89 0.29
N LEU A 57 -2.00 2.62 -0.04
CA LEU A 57 -0.69 2.00 0.08
C LEU A 57 0.35 2.62 -0.88
N GLU A 58 -0.06 3.06 -2.07
CA GLU A 58 0.81 3.71 -3.05
C GLU A 58 1.24 5.09 -2.59
N LEU A 59 0.29 5.88 -2.06
CA LEU A 59 0.59 7.18 -1.46
C LEU A 59 1.52 7.08 -0.25
N GLN A 60 1.46 5.96 0.48
CA GLN A 60 2.35 5.66 1.60
C GLN A 60 3.71 5.07 1.18
N GLY A 61 3.93 4.83 -0.12
CA GLY A 61 5.14 4.20 -0.62
C GLY A 61 5.32 2.73 -0.18
N THR A 62 4.22 2.03 0.11
CA THR A 62 4.24 0.59 0.47
C THR A 62 4.04 -0.29 -0.76
N VAL A 63 3.29 0.18 -1.75
CA VAL A 63 3.12 -0.48 -3.06
C VAL A 63 3.35 0.50 -4.19
N SER A 64 3.52 -0.01 -5.41
CA SER A 64 3.68 0.80 -6.60
C SER A 64 3.00 0.15 -7.78
N SER A 65 2.37 0.96 -8.63
CA SER A 65 1.89 0.51 -9.93
C SER A 65 3.05 0.22 -10.90
N ALA A 66 3.06 -0.97 -11.47
CA ALA A 66 3.96 -1.42 -12.52
C ALA A 66 3.19 -1.44 -13.86
N PRO A 67 3.54 -0.57 -14.82
CA PRO A 67 2.82 -0.47 -16.10
C PRO A 67 2.69 -1.83 -16.79
N GLY A 68 1.45 -2.21 -17.12
CA GLY A 68 1.13 -3.48 -17.78
C GLY A 68 1.28 -4.75 -16.93
N ARG A 69 1.66 -4.64 -15.65
CA ARG A 69 1.86 -5.80 -14.76
C ARG A 69 0.96 -5.79 -13.52
N GLY A 70 0.46 -4.62 -13.12
CA GLY A 70 -0.37 -4.47 -11.92
C GLY A 70 0.39 -3.79 -10.79
N TYR A 71 0.14 -4.17 -9.54
CA TYR A 71 0.75 -3.55 -8.37
C TYR A 71 1.80 -4.45 -7.75
N ALA A 72 2.86 -3.87 -7.19
CA ALA A 72 3.94 -4.58 -6.53
C ALA A 72 4.24 -3.95 -5.17
N ARG A 73 4.70 -4.75 -4.22
CA ARG A 73 5.17 -4.22 -2.93
C ARG A 73 6.52 -3.52 -3.11
N MET A 74 6.64 -2.31 -2.56
CA MET A 74 7.90 -1.59 -2.45
C MET A 74 8.74 -2.22 -1.32
N ARG A 75 10.01 -2.51 -1.59
CA ARG A 75 10.98 -3.04 -0.62
C ARG A 75 11.78 -1.92 0.03
#